data_AF-A0A524KVZ4-F1
#
_entry.id   AF-A0A524KVZ4-F1
#
_cell.length_a   1.000
_cell.length_b   1.000
_cell.length_c   1.000
_cell.angle_alpha   90.00
_cell.angle_beta   90.00
_cell.angle_gamma   90.00
#
_symmetry.space_group_name_H-M   'P 1'
#
loop_
_entity.id
_entity.type
_entity.pdbx_description
1 polymer ?
#
loop_
_entity_poly.entity_id
_entity_poly.type
_entity_poly.pdbx_seq_one_letter_code
_entity_poly.pdbx_strand_id
1 'polypeptide(L)' 'MALKRVDIFLPGYGDWEVSQQDTIFRSIPADNIDVRLTKSYMMLPQKSLSWVIGVGKEVITPSEED' A
#
# COMPACT_ATOMS: atom_id res chain seq x y z
N MET A 1 -15.26 -20.72 -6.17
CA MET A 1 -13.79 -20.86 -6.04
C MET A 1 -13.30 -19.65 -5.24
N ALA A 2 -12.62 -19.86 -4.12
CA ALA A 2 -12.29 -18.79 -3.17
C ALA A 2 -10.99 -18.04 -3.55
N LEU A 3 -10.95 -16.73 -3.28
CA LEU A 3 -9.75 -15.89 -3.44
C LEU A 3 -8.86 -16.01 -2.18
N LYS A 4 -7.54 -15.92 -2.37
CA LYS A 4 -6.53 -15.82 -1.29
C LYS A 4 -5.99 -14.39 -1.19
N ARG A 5 -5.46 -14.03 -0.02
CA ARG A 5 -4.79 -12.73 0.23
C ARG A 5 -3.37 -12.96 0.76
N VAL A 6 -2.44 -12.08 0.40
CA VAL A 6 -1.14 -11.94 1.09
C VAL A 6 -1.22 -10.90 2.21
N ASP A 7 -0.09 -10.71 2.89
CA ASP A 7 0.10 -9.69 3.90
C ASP A 7 0.00 -8.27 3.35
N ILE A 8 -0.03 -7.34 4.31
CA ILE A 8 -0.08 -5.91 4.08
C ILE A 8 1.33 -5.41 3.74
N PHE A 9 1.47 -4.75 2.60
CA PHE A 9 2.70 -4.06 2.23
C PHE A 9 2.51 -2.56 2.35
N LEU A 10 3.49 -1.86 2.93
CA LEU A 10 3.46 -0.42 3.13
C LEU A 10 4.63 0.25 2.41
N PRO A 11 4.41 1.32 1.62
CA PRO A 11 5.51 2.11 1.08
C PRO A 11 6.37 2.71 2.21
N GLY A 12 7.69 2.64 2.06
CA GLY A 12 8.66 3.04 3.06
C GLY A 12 9.02 1.96 4.09
N TYR A 13 8.53 0.72 3.91
CA TYR A 13 8.88 -0.42 4.75
C TYR A 13 9.62 -1.51 3.96
N GLY A 14 10.65 -2.10 4.57
CA GLY A 14 11.48 -3.12 3.92
C GLY A 14 12.12 -2.58 2.63
N ASP A 15 11.98 -3.33 1.54
CA ASP A 15 12.55 -2.99 0.23
C ASP A 15 11.61 -2.11 -0.63
N TRP A 16 10.49 -1.62 -0.08
CA TRP A 16 9.57 -0.78 -0.83
C TRP A 16 9.81 0.71 -0.56
N GLU A 17 10.36 1.39 -1.57
CA GLU A 17 10.64 2.83 -1.52
C GLU A 17 9.41 3.69 -1.20
N VAL A 18 9.56 4.65 -0.26
CA VAL A 18 8.46 5.57 0.12
C VAL A 18 7.97 6.43 -1.05
N SER A 19 8.84 6.71 -2.02
CA SER A 19 8.48 7.46 -3.25
C SER A 19 7.42 6.75 -4.09
N GLN A 20 7.31 5.43 -4.00
CA GLN A 20 6.29 4.63 -4.68
C GLN A 20 4.89 4.83 -4.10
N GLN A 21 4.74 5.54 -2.98
CA GLN A 21 3.45 5.96 -2.46
C GLN A 21 2.68 6.84 -3.48
N ASP A 22 3.39 7.58 -4.35
CA ASP A 22 2.79 8.34 -5.45
C ASP A 22 1.98 7.44 -6.39
N THR A 23 2.41 6.20 -6.64
CA THR A 23 1.68 5.23 -7.47
C THR A 23 0.32 4.89 -6.88
N ILE A 24 0.22 4.75 -5.55
CA ILE A 24 -1.06 4.51 -4.86
C ILE A 24 -1.98 5.71 -5.04
N PHE A 25 -1.48 6.93 -4.78
CA PHE A 25 -2.26 8.16 -4.85
C PHE A 25 -2.71 8.53 -6.27
N ARG A 26 -1.99 8.08 -7.31
CA ARG A 26 -2.45 8.20 -8.70
C ARG A 26 -3.53 7.19 -9.07
N SER A 27 -3.62 6.09 -8.33
CA SER A 27 -4.54 4.97 -8.62
C SER A 27 -5.89 5.13 -7.94
N ILE A 28 -6.01 5.98 -6.92
CA ILE A 28 -7.23 6.20 -6.15
C ILE A 28 -7.53 7.70 -6.02
N PRO A 29 -8.81 8.11 -5.91
CA PRO A 29 -9.16 9.52 -5.72
C PRO A 29 -8.97 9.94 -4.25
N ALA A 30 -7.72 9.98 -3.77
CA ALA A 30 -7.38 10.29 -2.37
C ALA A 30 -7.85 11.68 -1.92
N ASP A 31 -7.91 12.64 -2.84
CA ASP A 31 -8.38 13.99 -2.55
C ASP A 31 -9.86 14.03 -2.11
N ASN A 32 -10.67 13.02 -2.43
CA ASN A 32 -12.07 12.94 -1.97
C ASN A 32 -12.21 12.79 -0.44
N ILE A 33 -11.12 12.41 0.24
CA ILE A 33 -11.06 12.26 1.70
C ILE A 33 -10.04 13.23 2.32
N ASP A 34 -9.66 14.29 1.59
CA ASP A 34 -8.70 15.31 2.00
C ASP A 34 -7.31 14.77 2.40
N VAL A 35 -6.91 13.61 1.83
CA VAL A 35 -5.57 13.04 2.02
C VAL A 35 -4.71 13.31 0.80
N ARG A 36 -3.53 13.90 1.02
CA ARG A 36 -2.58 14.27 -0.05
C ARG A 36 -1.13 13.94 0.29
N LEU A 37 -0.28 13.85 -0.73
CA LEU A 37 1.17 13.72 -0.56
C LEU A 37 1.89 15.07 -0.67
N THR A 38 2.89 15.26 0.17
CA THR A 38 3.88 16.34 -0.01
C THR A 38 4.92 15.95 -1.05
N LYS A 39 5.75 16.92 -1.47
CA LYS A 39 6.91 16.65 -2.36
C LYS A 39 7.91 15.65 -1.79
N SER A 40 7.95 15.51 -0.46
CA SER A 40 8.79 14.55 0.26
C SER A 40 8.05 13.26 0.60
N TYR A 41 6.90 13.00 -0.03
CA TYR A 41 6.07 11.80 0.15
C TYR A 41 5.47 11.62 1.55
N MET A 42 5.38 12.67 2.36
CA MET A 42 4.61 12.62 3.61
C MET A 42 3.11 12.74 3.30
N MET A 43 2.27 11.95 3.97
CA MET A 43 0.83 12.12 3.89
C MET A 43 0.34 13.24 4.81
N LEU A 44 -0.62 14.02 4.32
CA LEU A 44 -1.35 15.03 5.10
C LEU A 44 -2.84 14.70 5.04
N PRO A 45 -3.55 14.59 6.19
CA PRO A 45 -3.05 14.73 7.56
C PRO A 45 -1.97 13.70 7.93
N GLN A 46 -1.05 14.06 8.85
CA GLN A 46 0.07 13.18 9.24
C GLN A 46 -0.38 11.84 9.82
N LYS A 47 -1.57 11.79 10.43
CA LYS A 47 -2.20 10.56 10.91
C LYS A 47 -2.96 9.86 9.78
N SER A 48 -2.25 9.54 8.69
CA SER A 48 -2.76 8.79 7.54
C SER A 48 -1.87 7.60 7.27
N LEU A 49 -2.43 6.53 6.69
CA LEU A 49 -1.70 5.32 6.32
C LEU A 49 -2.13 4.87 4.92
N SER A 50 -1.18 4.50 4.07
CA SER A 50 -1.44 3.86 2.78
C SER A 50 -0.74 2.51 2.71
N TRP A 51 -1.36 1.55 2.04
CA TRP A 51 -0.89 0.17 1.97
C TRP A 51 -1.60 -0.57 0.84
N VAL A 52 -1.06 -1.73 0.45
CA VAL A 52 -1.66 -2.62 -0.55
C VAL A 52 -1.75 -4.05 -0.01
N ILE A 53 -2.71 -4.80 -0.55
CA ILE A 53 -2.86 -6.25 -0.35
C ILE A 53 -2.94 -6.92 -1.71
N GLY A 54 -2.14 -7.95 -1.94
CA GLY A 54 -2.33 -8.84 -3.08
C GLY A 54 -3.49 -9.79 -2.86
N VAL A 55 -4.43 -9.85 -3.81
CA VAL A 55 -5.57 -10.77 -3.80
C VAL A 55 -5.65 -11.51 -5.12
N GLY A 56 -5.82 -12.83 -5.08
CA GLY A 56 -5.92 -13.64 -6.29
C GLY A 56 -6.10 -15.12 -6.02
N LYS A 57 -6.37 -15.88 -7.08
CA LYS A 57 -6.63 -17.33 -6.99
C LYS A 57 -5.34 -18.12 -6.75
N GLU A 58 -4.23 -17.66 -7.32
CA GLU A 58 -2.92 -18.30 -7.29
C GLU A 58 -1.88 -17.47 -6.53
N VAL A 59 -2.34 -16.62 -5.61
CA VAL A 59 -1.43 -15.87 -4.76
C VAL A 59 -0.69 -16.84 -3.84
N ILE A 60 0.64 -16.76 -3.90
CA ILE A 60 1.54 -17.46 -2.99
C ILE A 60 1.56 -16.64 -1.70
N THR A 61 0.89 -17.11 -0.66
CA THR A 61 1.15 -16.64 0.69
C THR A 61 2.51 -17.19 1.12
N PRO A 62 3.40 -16.38 1.71
CA PRO A 62 4.53 -16.94 2.44
C PRO A 62 3.97 -17.93 3.45
N SER A 63 4.45 -19.17 3.44
CA SER A 63 4.23 -20.07 4.57
C SER A 63 4.84 -19.41 5.82
N GLU A 64 4.17 -19.54 6.96
CA GLU A 64 4.79 -19.20 8.25
C GLU A 64 6.11 -19.98 8.35
N GLU A 65 7.23 -19.25 8.22
CA GLU A 65 8.63 -19.65 8.45
C GLU A 65 9.24 -20.72 7.51
N ASP A 66 10.45 -20.41 7.03
CA ASP A 66 11.64 -21.27 7.19
C ASP A 66 12.69 -20.46 7.96
#